data_AF-A0A7W1E8C4-F1
#
_entry.id   AF-A0A7W1E8C4-F1
#
_cell.length_a   1.000
_cell.length_b   1.000
_cell.length_c   1.000
_cell.angle_alpha   90.00
_cell.angle_beta   90.00
_cell.angle_gamma   90.00
#
_symmetry.space_group_name_H-M   'P 1'
#
loop_
_entity.id
_entity.type
_entity.pdbx_description
1 polymer ?
#
loop_
_entity_poly.entity_id
_entity_poly.type
_entity_poly.pdbx_seq_one_letter_code
_entity_poly.pdbx_strand_id
1 'polypeptide(L)'
;MSAQKTAAAKRDSALVPPLSPRRAFLLSLLIPGYSQIRLERPNGAALFGAAEIVSIGMARKAALDLREARRGARDSVVLTFQVDPATGRVVLDSITGRPRPATYERNRNTPERIAARRTHYEDWIAAILFNHLISAADAYVAANLWDFPVNVKGGITAQRSAQIVATLKW
;
A
#
# COMPACT_ATOMS: atom_id res chain seq x y z
N MET A 1 61.33 -29.04 -3.21
CA MET A 1 60.43 -28.53 -2.16
C MET A 1 60.39 -27.02 -2.29
N SER A 2 59.33 -26.46 -2.89
CA SER A 2 59.19 -25.01 -3.07
C SER A 2 58.08 -24.51 -2.15
N ALA A 3 58.41 -23.60 -1.24
CA ALA A 3 57.51 -23.08 -0.22
C ALA A 3 56.52 -22.09 -0.85
N GLN A 4 55.25 -22.48 -0.88
CA GLN A 4 54.15 -21.63 -1.28
C GLN A 4 53.89 -20.62 -0.16
N LYS A 5 54.38 -19.39 -0.35
CA LYS A 5 54.17 -18.26 0.57
C LYS A 5 52.69 -17.90 0.56
N THR A 6 51.96 -18.33 1.58
CA THR A 6 50.57 -17.95 1.84
C THR A 6 50.53 -16.44 2.07
N ALA A 7 50.19 -15.68 1.03
CA ALA A 7 49.89 -14.27 1.17
C ALA A 7 48.62 -14.16 2.02
N ALA A 8 48.77 -13.80 3.30
CA ALA A 8 47.65 -13.47 4.15
C ALA A 8 46.88 -12.33 3.47
N ALA A 9 45.62 -12.59 3.08
CA ALA A 9 44.74 -11.59 2.53
C ALA A 9 44.66 -10.43 3.52
N LYS A 10 45.21 -9.28 3.11
CA LYS A 10 45.08 -8.02 3.83
C LYS A 10 43.58 -7.75 3.91
N ARG A 11 42.99 -7.91 5.10
CA ARG A 11 41.61 -7.46 5.34
C ARG A 11 41.61 -5.97 5.01
N ASP A 12 40.90 -5.59 3.96
CA ASP A 12 40.66 -4.20 3.63
C ASP A 12 39.77 -3.60 4.72
N SER A 13 40.39 -3.16 5.82
CA SER A 13 39.75 -2.47 6.95
C SER A 13 39.23 -1.07 6.58
N ALA A 14 38.91 -0.81 5.31
CA ALA A 14 38.52 0.51 4.80
C ALA A 14 37.11 0.56 4.19
N LEU A 15 36.40 -0.57 4.08
CA LEU A 15 35.01 -0.59 3.63
C LEU A 15 34.08 -0.22 4.78
N VAL A 16 33.93 1.08 5.03
CA VAL A 16 32.93 1.61 5.97
C VAL A 16 31.58 1.67 5.24
N PRO A 17 30.53 0.99 5.74
CA PRO A 17 29.22 1.06 5.12
C PRO A 17 28.65 2.47 5.19
N PRO A 18 27.94 2.95 4.15
CA PRO A 18 27.39 4.29 4.10
C PRO A 18 26.31 4.51 5.17
N LEU A 19 25.65 3.44 5.62
CA LEU A 19 24.70 3.43 6.71
C LEU A 19 24.91 2.22 7.62
N SER A 20 24.95 2.45 8.93
CA SER A 20 24.84 1.36 9.91
C SER A 20 23.48 0.68 9.79
N PRO A 21 23.36 -0.65 10.03
CA PRO A 21 22.08 -1.37 9.92
C PRO A 21 20.92 -0.76 10.71
N ARG A 22 21.16 -0.31 11.94
CA ARG A 22 20.12 0.34 12.77
C ARG A 22 19.60 1.64 12.15
N ARG A 23 20.50 2.47 11.60
CA ARG A 23 20.11 3.70 10.91
C ARG A 23 19.37 3.40 9.61
N ALA A 24 19.82 2.39 8.86
CA ALA A 24 19.14 1.95 7.64
C ALA A 24 17.70 1.49 7.92
N PHE A 25 17.50 0.71 8.99
CA PHE A 25 16.18 0.30 9.46
C PHE A 25 15.31 1.51 9.78
N LEU A 26 15.75 2.40 10.68
CA LEU A 26 14.94 3.52 11.17
C LEU A 26 14.58 4.53 10.06
N LEU A 27 15.52 4.80 9.15
CA LEU A 27 15.28 5.72 8.04
C LEU A 27 14.28 5.15 7.03
N SER A 28 14.38 3.86 6.70
CA SER A 28 13.42 3.20 5.79
C SER A 28 12.07 2.89 6.45
N LEU A 29 12.04 2.76 7.78
CA LEU A 29 10.78 2.67 8.54
C LEU A 29 10.01 3.99 8.48
N LEU A 30 10.70 5.12 8.46
CA LEU A 30 10.06 6.44 8.37
C LEU A 30 9.67 6.79 6.92
N ILE A 31 10.58 6.51 5.98
CA ILE A 31 10.40 6.80 4.56
C ILE A 31 10.76 5.54 3.77
N PRO A 32 9.77 4.74 3.33
CA PRO A 32 10.02 3.53 2.57
C PRO A 32 10.91 3.79 1.35
N GLY A 33 11.93 2.96 1.17
CA GLY A 33 12.88 3.07 0.07
C GLY A 33 14.06 4.03 0.30
N TYR A 34 14.06 4.86 1.37
CA TYR A 34 15.09 5.87 1.58
C TYR A 34 16.50 5.27 1.75
N SER A 35 16.64 4.27 2.62
CA SER A 35 17.94 3.65 2.86
C SER A 35 18.40 2.80 1.68
N GLN A 36 17.47 2.27 0.88
CA GLN A 36 17.79 1.57 -0.36
C GLN A 36 18.47 2.50 -1.37
N ILE A 37 18.06 3.78 -1.45
CA ILE A 37 18.74 4.79 -2.27
C ILE A 37 20.17 5.02 -1.76
N ARG A 38 20.34 5.15 -0.44
CA ARG A 38 21.65 5.37 0.20
C ARG A 38 22.60 4.17 0.11
N LEU A 39 22.05 2.97 -0.01
CA LEU A 39 22.79 1.72 -0.18
C LEU A 39 22.96 1.33 -1.66
N GLU A 40 22.65 2.24 -2.60
CA GLU A 40 22.77 2.01 -4.05
C GLU A 40 21.96 0.78 -4.56
N ARG A 41 20.79 0.53 -3.95
CA ARG A 41 19.85 -0.54 -4.33
C ARG A 41 18.60 0.03 -5.03
N PRO A 42 18.70 0.44 -6.31
CA PRO A 42 17.62 1.14 -7.00
C PRO A 42 16.34 0.30 -7.13
N ASN A 43 16.45 -1.02 -7.30
CA ASN A 43 15.29 -1.91 -7.41
C ASN A 43 14.45 -1.93 -6.11
N GLY A 44 15.12 -1.98 -4.95
CA GLY A 44 14.44 -1.95 -3.65
C GLY A 44 13.79 -0.59 -3.40
N ALA A 45 14.51 0.50 -3.69
CA ALA A 45 13.98 1.85 -3.59
C ALA A 45 12.73 2.05 -4.46
N ALA A 46 12.79 1.61 -5.72
CA ALA A 46 11.68 1.71 -6.66
C ALA A 46 10.46 0.90 -6.21
N LEU A 47 10.68 -0.33 -5.73
CA LEU A 47 9.59 -1.20 -5.27
C LEU A 47 8.83 -0.57 -4.09
N PHE A 48 9.53 -0.20 -3.02
CA PHE A 48 8.89 0.35 -1.82
C PHE A 48 8.30 1.74 -2.06
N GLY A 49 8.95 2.57 -2.88
CA GLY A 49 8.42 3.89 -3.26
C GLY A 49 7.15 3.78 -4.10
N ALA A 50 7.11 2.89 -5.10
CA ALA A 50 5.91 2.68 -5.91
C ALA A 50 4.76 2.11 -5.07
N ALA A 51 5.04 1.12 -4.22
CA ALA A 51 4.05 0.55 -3.30
C ALA A 51 3.47 1.62 -2.35
N GLU A 52 4.32 2.52 -1.84
CA GLU A 52 3.89 3.64 -0.98
C GLU A 52 2.95 4.59 -1.73
N ILE A 53 3.33 5.02 -2.93
CA ILE A 53 2.53 5.95 -3.75
C ILE A 53 1.15 5.36 -4.06
N VAL A 54 1.11 4.08 -4.46
CA VAL A 54 -0.15 3.38 -4.75
C VAL A 54 -1.01 3.29 -3.49
N SER A 55 -0.41 2.90 -2.36
CA SER A 55 -1.15 2.70 -1.11
C SER A 55 -1.71 4.00 -0.56
N ILE A 56 -0.93 5.09 -0.56
CA ILE A 56 -1.40 6.43 -0.18
C ILE A 56 -2.52 6.90 -1.11
N GLY A 57 -2.34 6.74 -2.42
CA GLY A 57 -3.36 7.13 -3.42
C GLY A 57 -4.68 6.40 -3.19
N MET A 58 -4.61 5.10 -2.92
CA MET A 58 -5.78 4.27 -2.68
C MET A 58 -6.41 4.52 -1.31
N ALA A 59 -5.63 4.76 -0.25
CA ALA A 59 -6.14 5.16 1.05
C ALA A 59 -6.92 6.49 0.95
N ARG A 60 -6.38 7.47 0.22
CA ARG A 60 -7.06 8.75 -0.01
C ARG A 60 -8.37 8.56 -0.80
N LYS A 61 -8.33 7.77 -1.87
CA LYS A 61 -9.52 7.46 -2.67
C LYS A 61 -10.59 6.76 -1.81
N ALA A 62 -10.21 5.73 -1.06
CA ALA A 62 -11.11 4.99 -0.20
C ALA A 62 -11.75 5.89 0.89
N ALA A 63 -11.00 6.84 1.44
CA ALA A 63 -11.51 7.81 2.40
C ALA A 63 -12.57 8.75 1.78
N LEU A 64 -12.34 9.24 0.56
CA LEU A 64 -13.33 10.06 -0.17
C LEU A 64 -14.60 9.28 -0.47
N ASP A 65 -14.45 8.06 -0.95
CA ASP A 65 -15.53 7.12 -1.23
C ASP A 65 -16.37 6.83 0.02
N LEU A 66 -15.73 6.61 1.16
CA LEU A 66 -16.39 6.40 2.44
C LEU A 66 -17.15 7.65 2.90
N ARG A 67 -16.55 8.83 2.76
CA ARG A 67 -17.17 10.11 3.10
C ARG A 67 -18.43 10.36 2.27
N GLU A 68 -18.35 10.11 0.96
CA GLU A 68 -19.48 10.27 0.05
C GLU A 68 -20.61 9.28 0.36
N ALA A 69 -20.26 8.01 0.61
CA ALA A 69 -21.24 6.99 0.98
C ALA A 69 -21.97 7.34 2.28
N ARG A 70 -21.26 7.86 3.29
CA ARG A 70 -21.87 8.31 4.56
C ARG A 70 -22.77 9.53 4.36
N ARG A 71 -22.39 10.47 3.49
CA ARG A 71 -23.20 11.65 3.18
C ARG A 71 -24.50 11.26 2.48
N GLY A 72 -24.42 10.36 1.51
CA GLY A 72 -25.59 9.85 0.78
C GLY A 72 -26.44 8.84 1.56
N ALA A 73 -25.95 8.30 2.69
CA ALA A 73 -26.68 7.28 3.45
C ALA A 73 -28.06 7.72 3.95
N ARG A 74 -28.28 9.03 4.11
CA ARG A 74 -29.55 9.63 4.56
C ARG A 74 -30.41 10.16 3.42
N ASP A 75 -29.94 10.00 2.19
CA ASP A 75 -30.68 10.43 1.02
C ASP A 75 -31.73 9.36 0.64
N SER A 76 -32.91 9.81 0.23
CA SER A 76 -34.01 8.92 -0.16
C SER A 76 -34.89 9.65 -1.16
N VAL A 77 -35.27 8.97 -2.24
CA VAL A 77 -36.19 9.51 -3.24
C VAL A 77 -37.59 8.95 -2.98
N VAL A 78 -38.59 9.81 -2.99
CA VAL A 78 -40.00 9.38 -2.88
C VAL A 78 -40.41 8.76 -4.22
N LEU A 79 -40.87 7.50 -4.20
CA LEU A 79 -41.34 6.80 -5.39
C LEU A 79 -42.85 6.92 -5.57
N THR A 80 -43.60 6.84 -4.48
CA THR A 80 -45.07 6.94 -4.50
C THR A 80 -45.56 7.76 -3.32
N PHE A 81 -46.72 8.39 -3.49
CA PHE A 81 -47.41 9.11 -2.43
C PHE A 81 -48.61 8.30 -1.95
N GLN A 82 -49.00 8.51 -0.69
CA GLN A 82 -50.20 7.90 -0.13
C GLN A 82 -51.42 8.48 -0.85
N VAL A 83 -52.29 7.60 -1.34
CA VAL A 83 -53.53 7.97 -2.02
C VAL A 83 -54.69 7.44 -1.19
N ASP A 84 -55.70 8.26 -0.98
CA ASP A 84 -56.93 7.85 -0.33
C ASP A 84 -57.71 6.90 -1.27
N PRO A 85 -57.98 5.65 -0.85
CA PRO A 85 -58.65 4.66 -1.69
C PRO A 85 -60.10 5.02 -2.02
N ALA A 86 -60.77 5.86 -1.23
CA ALA A 86 -62.15 6.25 -1.50
C ALA A 86 -62.26 7.38 -2.53
N THR A 87 -61.28 8.29 -2.58
CA THR A 87 -61.35 9.51 -3.41
C THR A 87 -60.32 9.55 -4.54
N GLY A 88 -59.33 8.67 -4.55
CA GLY A 88 -58.23 8.66 -5.52
C GLY A 88 -57.31 9.88 -5.42
N ARG A 89 -57.45 10.71 -4.37
CA ARG A 89 -56.65 11.91 -4.16
C ARG A 89 -55.44 11.62 -3.27
N VAL A 90 -54.36 12.36 -3.48
CA VAL A 90 -53.14 12.26 -2.67
C VAL A 90 -53.44 12.77 -1.26
N VAL A 91 -53.07 11.99 -0.25
CA VAL A 91 -53.18 12.35 1.15
C VAL A 91 -52.14 13.43 1.46
N LEU A 92 -52.62 14.61 1.83
CA LEU A 92 -51.77 15.71 2.26
C LEU A 92 -51.58 15.66 3.77
N ASP A 93 -50.39 16.05 4.21
CA ASP A 93 -50.12 16.23 5.63
C ASP A 93 -50.83 17.49 6.16
N SER A 94 -51.58 17.34 7.24
CA SER A 94 -52.43 18.39 7.81
C SER A 94 -51.64 19.58 8.38
N ILE A 95 -50.36 19.37 8.69
CA ILE A 95 -49.48 20.42 9.23
C ILE A 95 -48.72 21.13 8.11
N THR A 96 -48.16 20.39 7.16
CA THR A 96 -47.27 20.95 6.13
C THR A 96 -47.95 21.21 4.78
N GLY A 97 -49.16 20.70 4.55
CA GLY A 97 -49.87 20.76 3.27
C GLY A 97 -49.21 19.97 2.15
N ARG A 98 -48.15 19.21 2.44
CA ARG A 98 -47.37 18.45 1.44
C ARG A 98 -47.92 17.03 1.26
N PRO A 99 -47.81 16.44 0.07
CA PRO A 99 -48.08 15.02 -0.16
C PRO A 99 -47.33 14.12 0.82
N ARG A 100 -48.04 13.18 1.45
CA ARG A 100 -47.41 12.16 2.31
C ARG A 100 -46.78 11.07 1.45
N PRO A 101 -45.46 10.81 1.56
CA PRO A 101 -44.82 9.70 0.87
C PRO A 101 -45.36 8.34 1.34
N ALA A 102 -45.61 7.42 0.41
CA ALA A 102 -45.98 6.03 0.70
C ALA A 102 -44.77 5.10 0.66
N THR A 103 -43.95 5.23 -0.38
CA THR A 103 -42.74 4.41 -0.55
C THR A 103 -41.54 5.26 -0.90
N TYR A 104 -40.38 4.83 -0.41
CA TYR A 104 -39.10 5.46 -0.68
C TYR A 104 -38.19 4.48 -1.41
N GLU A 105 -37.43 4.95 -2.40
CA GLU A 105 -36.27 4.23 -2.89
C GLU A 105 -35.13 4.46 -1.93
N ARG A 106 -34.65 3.38 -1.30
CA ARG A 106 -33.54 3.44 -0.35
C ARG A 106 -32.25 3.69 -1.14
N ASN A 107 -31.43 4.66 -0.71
CA ASN A 107 -30.14 4.91 -1.34
C ASN A 107 -29.31 3.62 -1.37
N ARG A 108 -28.60 3.41 -2.49
CA ARG A 108 -27.67 2.30 -2.70
C ARG A 108 -26.63 2.14 -1.58
N ASN A 109 -26.35 3.17 -0.80
CA ASN A 109 -25.39 3.17 0.31
C ASN A 109 -25.98 2.54 1.58
N THR A 110 -26.23 1.23 1.55
CA THR A 110 -26.66 0.47 2.73
C THR A 110 -25.56 0.43 3.81
N PRO A 111 -25.90 0.19 5.10
CA PRO A 111 -24.93 0.09 6.18
C PRO A 111 -23.79 -0.90 5.89
N GLU A 112 -24.10 -2.03 5.25
CA GLU A 112 -23.14 -3.08 4.90
C GLU A 112 -22.11 -2.57 3.88
N ARG A 113 -22.56 -1.80 2.89
CA ARG A 113 -21.66 -1.21 1.89
C ARG A 113 -20.79 -0.10 2.48
N ILE A 114 -21.32 0.66 3.44
CA ILE A 114 -20.53 1.67 4.17
C ILE A 114 -19.46 0.97 5.01
N ALA A 115 -19.79 -0.13 5.68
CA ALA A 115 -18.84 -0.94 6.43
C ALA A 115 -17.74 -1.50 5.50
N ALA A 116 -18.11 -2.06 4.35
CA ALA A 116 -17.14 -2.56 3.37
C ALA A 116 -16.18 -1.45 2.87
N ARG A 117 -16.68 -0.24 2.63
CA ARG A 117 -15.82 0.91 2.25
C ARG A 117 -14.87 1.34 3.37
N ARG A 118 -15.30 1.21 4.62
CA ARG A 118 -14.44 1.45 5.78
C ARG A 118 -13.32 0.42 5.86
N THR A 119 -13.64 -0.87 5.73
CA THR A 119 -12.63 -1.93 5.67
C THR A 119 -11.64 -1.70 4.54
N HIS A 120 -12.13 -1.34 3.34
CA HIS A 120 -11.24 -1.02 2.22
C HIS A 120 -10.27 0.13 2.53
N TYR A 121 -10.70 1.16 3.25
CA TYR A 121 -9.81 2.23 3.71
C TYR A 121 -8.78 1.71 4.73
N GLU A 122 -9.21 0.92 5.70
CA GLU A 122 -8.35 0.32 6.73
C GLU A 122 -7.31 -0.64 6.12
N ASP A 123 -7.68 -1.40 5.10
CA ASP A 123 -6.77 -2.30 4.36
C ASP A 123 -5.62 -1.52 3.70
N TRP A 124 -5.91 -0.35 3.10
CA TRP A 124 -4.88 0.49 2.50
C TRP A 124 -3.99 1.17 3.54
N ILE A 125 -4.52 1.51 4.72
CA ILE A 125 -3.68 1.96 5.83
C ILE A 125 -2.77 0.84 6.31
N ALA A 126 -3.28 -0.38 6.41
CA ALA A 126 -2.46 -1.55 6.74
C ALA A 126 -1.35 -1.76 5.70
N ALA A 127 -1.66 -1.64 4.41
CA ALA A 127 -0.67 -1.74 3.33
C ALA A 127 0.49 -0.73 3.48
N ILE A 128 0.20 0.52 3.84
CA ILE A 128 1.22 1.54 4.15
C ILE A 128 2.11 1.08 5.31
N LEU A 129 1.51 0.68 6.44
CA LEU A 129 2.26 0.25 7.62
C LEU A 129 3.15 -0.97 7.33
N PHE A 130 2.64 -1.95 6.59
CA PHE A 130 3.42 -3.11 6.17
C PHE A 130 4.55 -2.73 5.21
N ASN A 131 4.30 -1.82 4.26
CA ASN A 131 5.32 -1.31 3.35
C ASN A 131 6.49 -0.67 4.12
N HIS A 132 6.19 0.13 5.15
CA HIS A 132 7.20 0.74 6.04
C HIS A 132 8.02 -0.33 6.76
N LEU A 133 7.36 -1.32 7.36
CA LEU A 133 8.04 -2.38 8.11
C LEU A 133 8.92 -3.26 7.21
N ILE A 134 8.42 -3.69 6.05
CA ILE A 134 9.16 -4.53 5.11
C ILE A 134 10.32 -3.75 4.51
N SER A 135 10.12 -2.47 4.17
CA SER A 135 11.20 -1.62 3.69
C SER A 135 12.31 -1.43 4.72
N ALA A 136 11.95 -1.26 5.99
CA ALA A 136 12.90 -1.20 7.10
C ALA A 136 13.69 -2.50 7.27
N ALA A 137 13.01 -3.65 7.21
CA ALA A 137 13.64 -4.96 7.30
C ALA A 137 14.61 -5.22 6.14
N ASP A 138 14.21 -4.93 4.90
CA ASP A 138 15.09 -5.05 3.72
C ASP A 138 16.30 -4.12 3.84
N ALA A 139 16.11 -2.88 4.31
CA ALA A 139 17.21 -1.94 4.53
C ALA A 139 18.20 -2.41 5.61
N TYR A 140 17.70 -2.98 6.70
CA TYR A 140 18.54 -3.57 7.75
C TYR A 140 19.40 -4.71 7.19
N VAL A 141 18.78 -5.63 6.45
CA VAL A 141 19.49 -6.76 5.83
C VAL A 141 20.51 -6.25 4.81
N ALA A 142 20.14 -5.30 3.96
CA ALA A 142 21.02 -4.71 2.95
C ALA A 142 22.26 -4.03 3.55
N ALA A 143 22.09 -3.33 4.68
CA ALA A 143 23.20 -2.70 5.38
C ALA A 143 24.13 -3.73 6.06
N ASN A 144 23.61 -4.86 6.56
CA ASN A 144 24.44 -5.95 7.08
C ASN A 144 25.18 -6.71 5.97
N LEU A 145 24.64 -6.71 4.76
CA LEU A 145 25.22 -7.40 3.61
C LEU A 145 26.01 -6.47 2.67
N TRP A 146 26.29 -5.25 3.10
CA TRP A 146 26.87 -4.22 2.22
C TRP A 146 28.28 -4.56 1.74
N ASP A 147 29.06 -5.26 2.57
CA ASP A 147 30.41 -5.72 2.27
C ASP A 147 30.46 -7.11 1.59
N PHE A 148 29.32 -7.76 1.39
CA PHE A 148 29.28 -9.08 0.76
C PHE A 148 29.43 -8.96 -0.77
N PRO A 149 30.44 -9.61 -1.38
CA PRO A 149 30.67 -9.56 -2.82
C PRO A 149 29.68 -10.46 -3.56
N VAL A 150 28.43 -10.02 -3.70
CA VAL A 150 27.40 -10.69 -4.48
C VAL A 150 27.37 -10.11 -5.90
N ASN A 151 27.97 -10.83 -6.85
CA ASN A 151 27.85 -10.54 -8.28
C ASN A 151 26.60 -11.24 -8.84
N VAL A 152 25.43 -10.61 -8.79
CA VAL A 152 24.25 -11.10 -9.51
C VAL A 152 24.24 -10.51 -10.92
N LYS A 153 24.71 -11.27 -11.91
CA LYS A 153 24.51 -10.94 -13.32
C LYS A 153 23.19 -11.54 -13.78
N GLY A 154 22.16 -10.71 -13.93
CA GLY A 154 20.92 -11.10 -14.59
C GLY A 154 21.02 -10.82 -16.09
N GLY A 155 20.98 -11.86 -16.92
CA GLY A 155 20.86 -11.74 -18.37
C GLY A 155 19.44 -12.12 -18.80
N ILE A 156 18.76 -11.26 -19.56
CA ILE A 156 17.50 -11.65 -20.22
C ILE A 156 17.91 -12.34 -21.53
N THR A 157 18.07 -13.66 -21.51
CA THR A 157 18.22 -14.41 -22.76
C THR A 157 16.87 -14.48 -23.43
N ALA A 158 16.80 -14.04 -24.68
CA ALA A 158 15.59 -13.96 -25.49
C ALA A 158 15.02 -15.36 -25.81
N GLN A 159 14.44 -16.04 -24.82
CA GLN A 159 13.49 -17.14 -24.97
C GLN A 159 12.90 -17.54 -23.61
N ARG A 160 11.81 -16.85 -23.23
CA ARG A 160 10.74 -17.27 -22.28
C ARG A 160 11.13 -18.00 -20.98
N SER A 161 12.33 -17.78 -20.43
CA SER A 161 12.71 -18.29 -19.10
C SER A 161 13.62 -17.30 -18.39
N ALA A 162 13.19 -16.84 -17.22
CA ALA A 162 14.03 -16.07 -16.32
C ALA A 162 14.92 -17.05 -15.56
N GLN A 163 16.22 -17.07 -15.88
CA GLN A 163 17.21 -17.85 -15.13
C GLN A 163 17.99 -16.89 -14.22
N ILE A 164 17.97 -17.17 -12.92
CA ILE A 164 18.83 -16.48 -11.94
C ILE A 164 20.03 -17.40 -11.69
N VAL A 165 21.19 -17.03 -12.21
CA VAL A 165 22.45 -17.71 -11.91
C VAL A 165 23.22 -16.85 -10.92
N ALA A 166 23.46 -17.39 -9.73
CA ALA A 166 24.31 -16.77 -8.72
C ALA A 166 25.64 -17.53 -8.64
N THR A 167 26.76 -16.86 -8.89
CA THR A 167 28.10 -17.45 -8.72
C THR A 167 28.69 -16.96 -7.39
N LEU A 168 28.86 -17.89 -6.45
CA LEU A 168 29.59 -17.66 -5.21
C LEU A 168 31.08 -17.92 -5.46
N LYS A 169 31.94 -16.95 -5.20
CA LYS A 169 33.39 -17.18 -5.10
C LYS A 169 33.74 -17.25 -3.62
N TRP A 170 34.22 -18.41 -3.20
CA TRP A 170 34.94 -18.63 -1.95
C TRP A 170 36.44 -18.72 -2.24
#